data_AF-A0A938LJU3-F1
#
_entry.id   AF-A0A938LJU3-F1
#
_cell.length_a   1.000
_cell.length_b   1.000
_cell.length_c   1.000
_cell.angle_alpha   90.00
_cell.angle_beta   90.00
_cell.angle_gamma   90.00
#
_symmetry.space_group_name_H-M   'P 1'
#
loop_
_entity.id
_entity.type
_entity.pdbx_description
1 polymer ?
#
loop_
_entity_poly.entity_id
_entity_poly.type
_entity_poly.pdbx_seq_one_letter_code
_entity_poly.pdbx_strand_id
1 'polypeptide(L)'
;MIRMQDGSSGVAPPNREFIQPPAHAPGVAWRWLLRLAGQVRRQYLCRVRPDYVARIRQDRRGQCRLCGSCCDLTFHCPFLMPDCMCERYEKRMRTCRAFPIDAVDLRLTRVPCGHYYDSAPEDKARADSSG
;
A
#
# COMPACT_ATOMS: atom_id res chain seq x y z
N MET A 1 -14.71 46.27 20.07
CA MET A 1 -13.47 46.11 19.29
C MET A 1 -13.45 44.71 18.71
N ILE A 2 -13.64 44.61 17.40
CA ILE A 2 -13.58 43.35 16.63
C ILE A 2 -12.13 43.22 16.16
N ARG A 3 -11.47 42.09 16.44
CA ARG A 3 -10.13 41.80 15.91
C ARG A 3 -10.23 40.57 15.00
N MET A 4 -9.97 40.79 13.73
CA MET A 4 -9.89 39.79 12.67
C MET A 4 -8.41 39.41 12.41
N GLN A 5 -8.21 38.11 12.11
CA GLN A 5 -7.08 37.44 11.42
C GLN A 5 -5.74 37.40 12.19
N ASP A 6 -4.88 36.37 12.13
CA ASP A 6 -4.36 35.50 11.04
C ASP A 6 -4.10 34.06 11.58
N GLY A 7 -4.06 32.95 10.83
CA GLY A 7 -3.04 32.59 9.84
C GLY A 7 -2.15 31.43 10.33
N SER A 8 -2.16 30.29 9.60
CA SER A 8 -1.06 29.32 9.42
C SER A 8 -0.40 28.70 10.67
N SER A 9 -0.53 27.38 10.93
CA SER A 9 0.28 26.29 10.35
C SER A 9 1.14 25.61 11.43
N GLY A 10 1.20 24.27 11.43
CA GLY A 10 2.14 23.55 12.30
C GLY A 10 1.73 22.16 12.77
N VAL A 11 1.00 21.35 11.99
CA VAL A 11 0.98 19.91 12.27
C VAL A 11 2.26 19.32 11.65
N ALA A 12 3.30 19.20 12.46
CA ALA A 12 4.53 18.50 12.08
C ALA A 12 4.19 17.07 11.64
N PRO A 13 4.76 16.56 10.52
CA PRO A 13 4.58 15.16 10.17
C PRO A 13 5.21 14.28 11.25
N PRO A 14 4.54 13.19 11.68
CA PRO A 14 5.08 12.32 12.71
C PRO A 14 6.39 11.70 12.21
N ASN A 15 7.40 11.78 13.08
CA ASN A 15 8.73 11.21 13.00
C ASN A 15 8.91 10.16 11.88
N ARG A 16 9.75 10.54 10.91
CA ARG A 16 10.38 9.66 9.92
C ARG A 16 11.48 8.82 10.59
N GLU A 17 11.19 8.25 11.76
CA GLU A 17 12.09 7.32 12.42
C GLU A 17 12.10 6.04 11.58
N PHE A 18 13.18 5.93 10.81
CA PHE A 18 13.59 4.73 10.14
C PHE A 18 13.51 3.58 11.15
N ILE A 19 12.54 2.69 10.96
CA ILE A 19 12.54 1.37 11.60
C ILE A 19 13.87 0.73 11.19
N GLN A 20 14.80 0.69 12.14
CA GLN A 20 16.09 0.05 11.96
C GLN A 20 15.80 -1.43 11.67
N PRO A 21 16.29 -1.99 10.55
CA PRO A 21 16.05 -3.38 10.23
C PRO A 21 16.76 -4.28 11.26
N PRO A 22 16.19 -5.45 11.61
CA PRO A 22 16.81 -6.38 12.55
C PRO A 22 18.18 -6.88 12.07
N ALA A 23 19.08 -7.15 13.01
CA ALA A 23 20.51 -7.44 12.80
C ALA A 23 20.83 -8.71 11.98
N HIS A 24 19.82 -9.52 11.62
CA HIS A 24 19.95 -10.72 10.79
C HIS A 24 19.23 -10.58 9.42
N ALA A 25 18.92 -9.36 9.00
CA ALA A 25 18.24 -9.13 7.73
C ALA A 25 19.13 -9.59 6.55
N PRO A 26 18.61 -10.43 5.64
CA PRO A 26 19.32 -10.77 4.41
C PRO A 26 19.69 -9.48 3.65
N GLY A 27 20.86 -9.48 3.01
CA GLY A 27 21.51 -8.28 2.46
C GLY A 27 20.60 -7.41 1.59
N VAL A 28 21.00 -6.16 1.35
CA VAL A 28 20.22 -5.17 0.57
C VAL A 28 19.65 -5.75 -0.74
N ALA A 29 20.40 -6.63 -1.41
CA ALA A 29 19.97 -7.36 -2.60
C ALA A 29 18.69 -8.19 -2.40
N TRP A 30 18.56 -8.90 -1.28
CA TRP A 30 17.35 -9.69 -0.99
C TRP A 30 16.11 -8.81 -0.79
N ARG A 31 16.26 -7.67 -0.09
CA ARG A 31 15.17 -6.70 0.08
C ARG A 31 14.71 -6.14 -1.28
N TRP A 32 15.65 -5.90 -2.19
CA TRP A 32 15.35 -5.50 -3.57
C TRP A 32 14.64 -6.61 -4.35
N LEU A 33 15.11 -7.85 -4.25
CA LEU A 33 14.48 -9.01 -4.90
C LEU A 33 13.04 -9.22 -4.42
N LEU A 34 12.77 -9.13 -3.13
CA LEU A 34 11.41 -9.22 -2.58
C LEU A 34 10.48 -8.12 -3.11
N ARG A 35 11.00 -6.88 -3.22
CA ARG A 35 10.24 -5.74 -3.77
C ARG A 35 9.90 -5.95 -5.25
N LEU A 36 10.90 -6.35 -6.04
CA LEU A 36 10.72 -6.65 -7.46
C LEU A 36 9.77 -7.81 -7.67
N ALA A 37 9.90 -8.89 -6.89
CA ALA A 37 9.00 -10.02 -6.91
C ALA A 37 7.55 -9.59 -6.57
N GLY A 38 7.36 -8.71 -5.59
CA GLY A 38 6.06 -8.11 -5.26
C GLY A 38 5.45 -7.33 -6.43
N GLN A 39 6.25 -6.55 -7.15
CA GLN A 39 5.80 -5.80 -8.33
C GLN A 39 5.40 -6.72 -9.49
N VAL A 40 6.22 -7.72 -9.79
CA VAL A 40 5.94 -8.72 -10.83
C VAL A 40 4.68 -9.49 -10.48
N ARG A 41 4.55 -9.92 -9.23
CA ARG A 41 3.35 -10.58 -8.69
C ARG A 41 2.11 -9.72 -8.89
N ARG A 42 2.15 -8.43 -8.54
CA ARG A 42 1.00 -7.52 -8.71
C ARG A 42 0.61 -7.32 -10.16
N GLN A 43 1.60 -7.11 -11.03
CA GLN A 43 1.35 -6.95 -12.46
C GLN A 43 0.77 -8.24 -13.06
N TYR A 44 1.29 -9.41 -12.63
CA TYR A 44 0.78 -10.71 -13.03
C TYR A 44 -0.67 -10.91 -12.56
N LEU A 45 -0.97 -10.68 -11.28
CA LEU A 45 -2.33 -10.85 -10.74
C LEU A 45 -3.34 -9.91 -11.42
N CYS A 46 -3.00 -8.65 -11.63
CA CYS A 46 -3.88 -7.70 -12.32
C CYS A 46 -4.08 -7.99 -13.81
N ARG A 47 -3.16 -8.71 -14.47
CA ARG A 47 -3.26 -9.02 -15.91
C ARG A 47 -3.86 -10.41 -16.17
N VAL A 48 -3.43 -11.41 -15.41
CA VAL A 48 -3.72 -12.83 -15.66
C VAL A 48 -4.88 -13.33 -14.80
N ARG A 49 -5.08 -12.77 -13.61
CA ARG A 49 -6.15 -13.18 -12.67
C ARG A 49 -7.02 -12.00 -12.22
N PRO A 50 -7.67 -11.29 -13.16
CA PRO A 50 -8.53 -10.16 -12.81
C PRO A 50 -9.68 -10.57 -11.88
N ASP A 51 -10.22 -11.79 -12.02
CA ASP A 51 -11.30 -12.30 -11.16
C ASP A 51 -10.86 -12.48 -9.71
N TYR A 52 -9.64 -12.96 -9.49
CA TYR A 52 -9.05 -13.02 -8.15
C TYR A 52 -8.96 -11.62 -7.54
N VAL A 53 -8.44 -10.66 -8.29
CA VAL A 53 -8.31 -9.27 -7.82
C VAL A 53 -9.69 -8.66 -7.54
N ALA A 54 -10.70 -8.96 -8.36
CA ALA A 54 -12.07 -8.49 -8.14
C ALA A 54 -12.68 -9.06 -6.86
N ARG A 55 -12.54 -10.38 -6.62
CA ARG A 55 -13.00 -11.03 -5.39
C ARG A 55 -12.34 -10.45 -4.15
N ILE A 56 -11.01 -10.38 -4.13
CA ILE A 56 -10.29 -9.83 -2.97
C ILE A 56 -10.62 -8.34 -2.77
N ARG A 57 -10.88 -7.59 -3.85
CA ARG A 57 -11.31 -6.19 -3.73
C ARG A 57 -12.69 -6.06 -3.07
N GLN A 58 -13.61 -7.01 -3.25
CA GLN A 58 -14.91 -7.01 -2.54
C GLN A 58 -14.72 -7.22 -1.03
N ASP A 59 -13.72 -8.02 -0.66
CA ASP A 59 -13.35 -8.27 0.73
C ASP A 59 -12.53 -7.15 1.38
N ARG A 60 -11.99 -6.23 0.58
CA ARG A 60 -11.16 -5.14 1.06
C ARG A 60 -11.99 -4.17 1.90
N ARG A 61 -11.60 -3.99 3.15
CA ARG A 61 -12.22 -3.04 4.07
C ARG A 61 -11.37 -1.78 4.23
N GLY A 62 -11.97 -0.78 4.87
CA GLY A 62 -11.34 0.52 5.12
C GLY A 62 -11.21 1.40 3.87
N GLN A 63 -10.48 2.52 4.01
CA GLN A 63 -10.37 3.55 2.98
C GLN A 63 -8.92 4.01 2.77
N CYS A 64 -8.65 4.50 1.56
CA CYS A 64 -7.35 5.11 1.26
C CYS A 64 -7.19 6.38 2.10
N ARG A 65 -6.15 6.42 2.93
CA ARG A 65 -5.80 7.58 3.77
C ARG A 65 -4.61 8.38 3.26
N LEU A 66 -4.25 8.19 1.98
CA LEU A 66 -3.14 8.89 1.31
C LEU A 66 -1.80 8.75 2.06
N CYS A 67 -1.57 7.58 2.67
CA CYS A 67 -0.37 7.27 3.44
C CYS A 67 0.92 7.07 2.62
N GLY A 68 0.86 7.09 1.29
CA GLY A 68 2.03 6.84 0.43
C GLY A 68 2.59 5.41 0.44
N SER A 69 2.08 4.48 1.28
CA SER A 69 2.64 3.12 1.40
C SER A 69 2.74 2.36 0.09
N CYS A 70 1.74 2.53 -0.78
CA CYS A 70 1.69 1.89 -2.09
C CYS A 70 2.74 2.46 -3.07
N CYS A 71 3.08 3.74 -2.92
CA CYS A 71 4.01 4.48 -3.75
C CYS A 71 5.47 4.27 -3.36
N ASP A 72 5.76 3.77 -2.15
CA ASP A 72 7.12 3.46 -1.65
C ASP A 72 7.39 1.94 -1.56
N LEU A 73 6.44 1.14 -2.04
CA LEU A 73 6.40 -0.29 -1.80
C LEU A 73 7.46 -1.05 -2.58
N THR A 74 7.53 -0.81 -3.89
CA THR A 74 8.49 -1.45 -4.79
C THR A 74 9.71 -0.56 -5.00
N PHE A 75 9.45 0.64 -5.51
CA PHE A 75 10.41 1.69 -5.79
C PHE A 75 9.79 3.01 -5.33
N HIS A 76 10.59 4.06 -5.23
CA HIS A 76 10.07 5.38 -4.92
C HIS A 76 9.34 5.93 -6.16
N CYS A 77 8.01 6.01 -6.11
CA CYS A 77 7.19 6.48 -7.22
C CYS A 77 7.53 7.95 -7.56
N PRO A 78 7.84 8.30 -8.82
CA PRO A 78 8.16 9.68 -9.20
C PRO A 78 6.96 10.62 -9.09
N PHE A 79 5.74 10.08 -9.05
CA PHE A 79 4.49 10.85 -8.90
C PHE A 79 4.07 11.03 -7.43
N LEU A 80 4.90 10.60 -6.46
CA LEU A 80 4.63 10.81 -5.04
C LEU A 80 5.13 12.19 -4.63
N MET A 81 4.21 13.02 -4.15
CA MET A 81 4.49 14.35 -3.65
C MET A 81 4.91 14.31 -2.16
N PRO A 82 5.59 15.35 -1.64
CA PRO A 82 6.07 15.39 -0.25
C PRO A 82 4.99 15.22 0.82
N ASP A 83 3.76 15.63 0.52
CA ASP A 83 2.55 15.51 1.34
C ASP A 83 1.89 14.11 1.25
N CYS A 84 2.60 13.13 0.66
CA CYS A 84 2.11 11.77 0.39
C CYS A 84 0.94 11.69 -0.60
N MET A 85 0.68 12.77 -1.33
CA MET A 85 -0.30 12.80 -2.42
C MET A 85 0.28 12.22 -3.71
N CYS A 86 -0.59 11.63 -4.53
CA CYS A 86 -0.21 11.21 -5.87
C CYS A 86 -0.57 12.31 -6.86
N GLU A 87 0.43 12.86 -7.55
CA GLU A 87 0.28 13.91 -8.56
C GLU A 87 -0.72 13.50 -9.66
N ARG A 88 -0.80 12.20 -9.98
CA ARG A 88 -1.68 11.64 -11.01
C ARG A 88 -2.70 10.64 -10.45
N TYR A 89 -3.32 10.97 -9.32
CA TYR A 89 -4.25 10.08 -8.63
C TYR A 89 -5.41 9.59 -9.52
N GLU A 90 -5.93 10.43 -10.40
CA GLU A 90 -7.02 10.05 -11.31
C GLU A 90 -6.54 9.08 -12.41
N LYS A 91 -5.31 9.28 -12.91
CA LYS A 91 -4.69 8.49 -13.97
C LYS A 91 -3.88 7.29 -13.45
N ARG A 92 -4.16 6.84 -12.22
CA ARG A 92 -3.52 5.66 -11.62
C ARG A 92 -3.59 4.44 -12.53
N MET A 93 -2.47 3.74 -12.66
CA MET A 93 -2.41 2.45 -13.38
C MET A 93 -3.29 1.39 -12.70
N ARG A 94 -3.62 0.32 -13.44
CA ARG A 94 -4.45 -0.79 -12.92
C ARG A 94 -3.92 -1.36 -11.61
N THR A 95 -2.60 -1.57 -11.50
CA THR A 95 -1.95 -2.05 -10.27
C THR A 95 -2.04 -1.06 -9.12
N CYS A 96 -1.87 0.24 -9.37
CA CYS A 96 -2.04 1.28 -8.36
C CYS A 96 -3.48 1.35 -7.82
N ARG A 97 -4.48 1.13 -8.69
CA ARG A 97 -5.90 1.08 -8.29
C ARG A 97 -6.26 -0.22 -7.58
N ALA A 98 -5.60 -1.32 -7.95
CA ALA A 98 -5.81 -2.63 -7.36
C ALA A 98 -5.21 -2.75 -5.96
N PHE A 99 -4.23 -1.91 -5.62
CA PHE A 99 -3.58 -1.94 -4.32
C PHE A 99 -4.54 -1.61 -3.14
N PRO A 100 -4.38 -2.26 -1.98
CA PRO A 100 -3.69 -3.55 -1.80
C PRO A 100 -4.40 -4.65 -2.58
N ILE A 101 -3.66 -5.54 -3.24
CA ILE A 101 -4.27 -6.69 -3.92
C ILE A 101 -4.73 -7.71 -2.89
N ASP A 102 -3.94 -7.93 -1.84
CA ASP A 102 -4.23 -8.88 -0.77
C ASP A 102 -3.54 -8.51 0.56
N ALA A 103 -3.70 -9.35 1.59
CA ALA A 103 -3.08 -9.13 2.89
C ALA A 103 -1.54 -9.17 2.84
N VAL A 104 -0.95 -9.91 1.90
CA VAL A 104 0.51 -9.96 1.72
C VAL A 104 1.04 -8.59 1.33
N ASP A 105 0.33 -7.89 0.44
CA ASP A 105 0.69 -6.53 0.04
C ASP A 105 0.74 -5.56 1.21
N LEU A 106 -0.17 -5.69 2.18
CA LEU A 106 -0.18 -4.89 3.40
C LEU A 106 1.00 -5.18 4.32
N ARG A 107 1.40 -6.45 4.46
CA ARG A 107 2.57 -6.86 5.29
C ARG A 107 3.89 -6.30 4.76
N LEU A 108 3.96 -6.02 3.46
CA LEU A 108 5.14 -5.44 2.82
C LEU A 108 5.22 -3.90 2.97
N THR A 109 4.14 -3.26 3.42
CA THR A 109 4.12 -1.80 3.60
C THR A 109 4.98 -1.36 4.79
N ARG A 110 5.69 -0.25 4.63
CA ARG A 110 6.50 0.36 5.72
C ARG A 110 5.66 1.16 6.70
N VAL A 111 4.59 1.78 6.20
CA VAL A 111 3.67 2.57 7.03
C VAL A 111 2.27 1.96 6.93
N PRO A 112 1.49 1.93 8.03
CA PRO A 112 0.20 1.27 8.04
C PRO A 112 -0.73 1.85 6.97
N CYS A 113 -1.38 0.99 6.19
CA CYS A 113 -2.41 1.41 5.25
C CYS A 113 -3.76 1.54 5.98
N GLY A 114 -4.66 2.37 5.46
CA GLY A 114 -6.05 2.42 5.94
C GLY A 114 -6.92 1.26 5.45
N HIS A 115 -6.39 0.43 4.55
CA HIS A 115 -7.05 -0.79 4.09
C HIS A 115 -6.62 -2.01 4.92
N TYR A 116 -7.56 -2.92 5.14
CA TYR A 116 -7.34 -4.18 5.87
C TYR A 116 -8.26 -5.29 5.33
N TYR A 117 -8.02 -6.53 5.78
CA TYR A 117 -8.81 -7.72 5.48
C TYR A 117 -9.14 -8.45 6.77
N ASP A 118 -10.38 -8.91 6.91
CA ASP A 118 -10.87 -9.62 8.11
C ASP A 118 -10.36 -11.07 8.20
N SER A 119 -9.91 -11.65 7.10
CA SER A 119 -9.40 -13.03 7.01
C SER A 119 -8.24 -13.08 6.02
N ALA A 120 -7.27 -13.98 6.21
CA ALA A 120 -6.24 -14.17 5.20
C ALA A 120 -6.88 -14.78 3.93
N PRO A 121 -6.46 -14.37 2.71
CA PRO A 121 -7.03 -14.87 1.47
C PRO A 121 -6.99 -16.40 1.32
N GLU A 122 -6.03 -17.04 1.99
CA GLU A 122 -5.75 -18.47 1.98
C GLU A 122 -6.84 -19.27 2.72
N ASP A 123 -7.37 -18.70 3.80
CA ASP A 123 -8.40 -19.32 4.63
C ASP A 123 -9.75 -19.37 3.90
N LYS A 124 -10.03 -18.35 3.07
CA LYS A 124 -11.27 -18.27 2.29
C LYS A 124 -11.27 -19.21 1.08
N ALA A 125 -10.16 -19.35 0.37
CA ALA A 125 -10.07 -20.28 -0.76
C ALA A 125 -10.32 -21.74 -0.35
N ARG A 126 -9.98 -22.11 0.90
CA ARG A 126 -10.32 -23.40 1.50
C ARG A 126 -11.79 -23.49 1.93
N ALA A 127 -12.35 -22.41 2.46
CA ALA A 127 -13.77 -22.36 2.82
C ALA A 127 -14.68 -22.53 1.59
N ASP A 128 -14.33 -21.89 0.46
CA ASP A 128 -15.12 -21.93 -0.78
C ASP A 128 -15.03 -23.28 -1.53
N SER A 129 -14.06 -24.15 -1.18
CA SER A 129 -13.88 -25.49 -1.78
C SER A 129 -14.47 -26.62 -0.94
N SER A 130 -15.07 -26.29 0.21
CA SER A 130 -15.71 -27.24 1.13
C SER A 130 -17.24 -27.20 1.06
N GLY A 131 -17.82 -26.52 0.07
CA GLY A 131 -19.25 -26.33 -0.13
C GLY A 131 -19.78 -27.03 -1.37
#